data_AF-K1R6I2-F1
#
_entry.id   AF-K1R6I2-F1
#
_cell.length_a   1.000
_cell.length_b   1.000
_cell.length_c   1.000
_cell.angle_alpha   90.00
_cell.angle_beta   90.00
_cell.angle_gamma   90.00
#
_symmetry.space_group_name_H-M   'P 1'
#
loop_
_entity.id
_entity.type
_entity.pdbx_description
1 polymer ?
#
loop_
_entity_poly.entity_id
_entity_poly.type
_entity_poly.pdbx_seq_one_letter_code
_entity_poly.pdbx_strand_id
1 'polypeptide(L)'
;MKEVRFFYVPDAATQTELPQEEATHALRVLRIQAGDELFLMDGKGVFYRAEVSLATNKRCIYEVKEVMPQQPAWRGHIHLAIAPTKMMDRIEWMAEKATEIGFDEISFLNCKFSERKVIRIDRIDKIVVSAVKQSHKAWKPVVNELQN
;
A
#
# COMPACT_ATOMS: atom_id res chain seq x y z
N MET A 1 11.75 15.68 15.91
CA MET A 1 11.23 14.29 15.93
C MET A 1 11.72 13.61 14.66
N LYS A 2 12.26 12.38 14.74
CA LYS A 2 12.51 11.58 13.53
C LYS A 2 11.15 11.31 12.88
N GLU A 3 11.05 11.53 11.57
CA GLU A 3 9.84 11.27 10.78
C GLU A 3 9.51 9.76 10.84
N VAL A 4 8.26 9.43 11.11
CA VAL A 4 7.78 8.04 11.19
C VAL A 4 7.71 7.48 9.77
N ARG A 5 8.40 6.37 9.49
CA ARG A 5 8.52 5.80 8.14
C ARG A 5 7.76 4.48 8.05
N PHE A 6 6.73 4.45 7.23
CA PHE A 6 5.97 3.23 6.94
C PHE A 6 6.42 2.56 5.64
N PHE A 7 6.57 1.23 5.69
CA PHE A 7 6.87 0.38 4.53
C PHE A 7 5.80 -0.68 4.36
N TYR A 8 5.40 -0.95 3.11
CA TYR A 8 4.39 -1.96 2.83
C TYR A 8 5.02 -3.35 2.69
N VAL A 9 4.69 -4.25 3.60
CA VAL A 9 5.22 -5.61 3.68
C VAL A 9 4.05 -6.57 3.98
N PRO A 10 3.40 -7.15 2.95
CA PRO A 10 2.19 -7.97 3.09
C PRO A 10 2.29 -9.15 4.07
N ASP A 11 3.52 -9.63 4.28
CA ASP A 11 3.87 -10.79 5.10
C ASP A 11 4.82 -10.39 6.24
N ALA A 12 4.68 -9.17 6.79
CA ALA A 12 5.53 -8.63 7.85
C ALA A 12 5.64 -9.52 9.11
N ALA A 13 4.62 -10.33 9.37
CA ALA A 13 4.59 -11.24 10.52
C ALA A 13 5.47 -12.49 10.35
N THR A 14 5.76 -12.91 9.12
CA THR A 14 6.46 -14.17 8.82
C THR A 14 7.77 -13.98 8.07
N GLN A 15 7.94 -12.84 7.40
CA GLN A 15 9.19 -12.46 6.77
C GLN A 15 10.02 -11.57 7.71
N THR A 16 11.32 -11.54 7.45
CA THR A 16 12.28 -10.72 8.21
C THR A 16 13.03 -9.75 7.31
N GLU A 17 12.61 -9.59 6.06
CA GLU A 17 13.28 -8.76 5.06
C GLU A 17 12.28 -7.87 4.34
N LEU A 18 12.66 -6.63 4.06
CA LEU A 18 11.86 -5.72 3.26
C LEU A 18 11.78 -6.22 1.80
N PRO A 19 10.62 -6.13 1.14
CA PRO A 19 10.51 -6.34 -0.29
C PRO A 19 11.51 -5.46 -1.06
N GLN A 20 12.02 -5.94 -2.19
CA GLN A 20 13.12 -5.27 -2.92
C GLN A 20 12.83 -3.80 -3.27
N GLU A 21 11.59 -3.46 -3.64
CA GLU A 21 11.18 -2.08 -3.92
C GLU A 21 11.29 -1.20 -2.65
N GLU A 22 10.80 -1.69 -1.51
CA GLU A 22 10.86 -0.99 -0.21
C GLU A 22 12.30 -0.91 0.33
N ALA A 23 13.09 -1.99 0.19
CA ALA A 23 14.50 -2.00 0.59
C ALA A 23 15.30 -0.95 -0.17
N THR A 24 15.07 -0.80 -1.48
CA THR A 24 15.75 0.21 -2.31
C THR A 24 15.42 1.62 -1.82
N HIS A 25 14.14 1.89 -1.52
CA HIS A 25 13.70 3.17 -0.98
C HIS A 25 14.32 3.44 0.41
N ALA A 26 14.25 2.46 1.32
CA ALA A 26 14.83 2.54 2.66
C ALA A 26 16.33 2.86 2.65
N LEU A 27 17.10 2.15 1.83
CA LEU A 27 18.56 2.20 1.87
C LEU A 27 19.14 3.35 1.05
N ARG A 28 18.60 3.63 -0.14
CA ARG A 28 19.18 4.64 -1.06
C ARG A 28 18.60 6.02 -0.86
N VAL A 29 17.29 6.11 -0.61
CA VAL A 29 16.59 7.39 -0.46
C VAL A 29 16.63 7.84 0.99
N LEU A 30 16.16 6.97 1.89
CA LEU A 30 16.01 7.30 3.31
C LEU A 30 17.26 7.03 4.14
N ARG A 31 18.25 6.32 3.57
CA ARG A 31 19.56 5.98 4.16
C ARG A 31 19.44 5.33 5.55
N ILE A 32 18.45 4.46 5.71
CA ILE A 32 18.22 3.69 6.93
C ILE A 32 19.43 2.82 7.25
N GLN A 33 19.80 2.74 8.53
CA GLN A 33 20.92 1.95 9.04
C GLN A 33 20.46 0.87 10.02
N ALA A 34 21.35 -0.06 10.37
CA ALA A 34 21.08 -1.03 11.43
C ALA A 34 20.87 -0.29 12.78
N GLY A 35 19.90 -0.75 13.55
CA GLY A 35 19.44 -0.11 14.80
C GLY A 35 18.41 1.01 14.61
N ASP A 36 18.07 1.41 13.37
CA ASP A 36 16.96 2.32 13.14
C ASP A 36 15.60 1.61 13.34
N GLU A 37 14.65 2.35 13.90
CA GLU A 37 13.26 1.93 14.00
C GLU A 37 12.51 2.21 12.69
N LEU A 38 11.63 1.29 12.31
CA LEU A 38 10.73 1.44 11.17
C LEU A 38 9.34 0.87 11.50
N PHE A 39 8.34 1.35 10.77
CA PHE A 39 6.98 0.84 10.85
C PHE A 39 6.65 0.06 9.58
N LEU A 40 6.07 -1.11 9.74
CA LEU A 40 5.61 -1.95 8.65
C LEU A 40 4.08 -1.96 8.64
N MET A 41 3.52 -2.07 7.44
CA MET A 41 2.08 -2.27 7.23
C MET A 41 1.87 -3.48 6.33
N ASP A 42 0.99 -4.39 6.75
CA ASP A 42 0.66 -5.59 5.96
C ASP A 42 -0.52 -5.40 4.99
N GLY A 43 -1.22 -4.26 5.09
CA GLY A 43 -2.44 -3.98 4.32
C GLY A 43 -3.66 -4.79 4.77
N LYS A 44 -3.54 -5.56 5.85
CA LYS A 44 -4.56 -6.46 6.41
C LYS A 44 -4.99 -6.00 7.82
N GLY A 45 -4.71 -4.74 8.16
CA GLY A 45 -5.12 -4.12 9.40
C GLY A 45 -4.11 -4.15 10.53
N VAL A 46 -2.84 -4.51 10.27
CA VAL A 46 -1.82 -4.54 11.33
C VAL A 46 -0.62 -3.66 10.97
N PHE A 47 -0.22 -2.83 11.92
CA PHE A 47 1.08 -2.19 11.91
C PHE A 47 2.07 -2.99 12.75
N TYR A 48 3.33 -2.96 12.36
CA TYR A 48 4.40 -3.60 13.12
C TYR A 48 5.48 -2.57 13.39
N ARG A 49 5.87 -2.43 14.65
CA ARG A 49 7.07 -1.68 15.00
C ARG A 49 8.24 -2.63 14.94
N ALA A 50 9.22 -2.32 14.11
CA ALA A 50 10.37 -3.18 13.88
C ALA A 50 11.67 -2.38 13.96
N GLU A 51 12.74 -3.08 14.24
CA GLU A 51 14.10 -2.54 14.25
C GLU A 51 14.91 -3.19 13.14
N VAL A 52 15.73 -2.40 12.45
CA VAL A 52 16.61 -2.91 11.39
C VAL A 52 17.77 -3.68 12.02
N SER A 53 17.80 -5.00 11.81
CA SER A 53 18.89 -5.85 12.27
C SER A 53 20.10 -5.82 11.32
N LEU A 54 19.87 -5.66 10.02
CA LEU A 54 20.93 -5.56 9.02
C LEU A 54 20.52 -4.65 7.85
N ALA A 55 21.36 -3.66 7.54
CA ALA A 55 21.24 -2.84 6.35
C ALA A 55 22.49 -3.03 5.47
N THR A 56 22.29 -3.52 4.23
CA THR A 56 23.34 -3.61 3.20
C THR A 56 22.98 -2.74 2.00
N ASN A 57 23.78 -2.76 0.93
CA ASN A 57 23.45 -2.00 -0.29
C ASN A 57 22.20 -2.49 -1.04
N LYS A 58 21.69 -3.70 -0.75
CA LYS A 58 20.56 -4.32 -1.47
C LYS A 58 19.46 -4.88 -0.58
N ARG A 59 19.82 -5.32 0.63
CA ARG A 59 18.95 -6.05 1.55
C ARG A 59 18.79 -5.25 2.84
N CYS A 60 17.58 -5.22 3.37
CA CYS A 60 17.23 -4.61 4.64
C CYS A 60 16.46 -5.65 5.46
N ILE A 61 17.10 -6.18 6.50
CA ILE A 61 16.53 -7.18 7.40
C ILE A 61 16.05 -6.46 8.65
N TYR A 62 14.88 -6.84 9.13
CA TYR A 62 14.25 -6.28 10.32
C TYR A 62 13.86 -7.37 11.31
N GLU A 63 13.61 -6.96 12.54
CA GLU A 63 13.03 -7.77 13.60
C GLU A 63 11.81 -7.04 14.15
N VAL A 64 10.64 -7.71 14.13
CA VAL A 64 9.41 -7.17 14.71
C VAL A 64 9.54 -7.12 16.23
N LYS A 65 9.36 -5.93 16.81
CA LYS A 65 9.39 -5.68 18.25
C LYS A 65 7.99 -5.56 18.84
N GLU A 66 7.02 -5.11 18.06
CA GLU A 66 5.64 -4.94 18.50
C GLU A 66 4.65 -5.15 17.35
N VAL A 67 3.52 -5.78 17.66
CA VAL A 67 2.39 -5.98 16.75
C VAL A 67 1.26 -5.05 17.19
N MET A 68 0.78 -4.21 16.28
CA MET A 68 -0.17 -3.13 16.56
C MET A 68 -1.41 -3.24 15.65
N PRO A 69 -2.41 -4.06 16.01
CA PRO A 69 -3.65 -4.18 15.25
C PRO A 69 -4.41 -2.84 15.19
N GLN A 70 -5.00 -2.54 14.04
CA GLN A 70 -5.71 -1.30 13.75
C GLN A 70 -7.14 -1.58 13.30
N GLN A 71 -8.05 -0.67 13.61
CA GLN A 71 -9.42 -0.70 13.11
C GLN A 71 -9.57 0.20 11.87
N PRO A 72 -10.41 -0.17 10.89
CA PRO A 72 -10.77 0.75 9.81
C PRO A 72 -11.34 2.06 10.34
N ALA A 73 -11.02 3.17 9.67
CA ALA A 73 -11.54 4.49 10.02
C ALA A 73 -12.96 4.75 9.49
N TRP A 74 -13.55 3.78 8.78
CA TRP A 74 -14.89 3.82 8.21
C TRP A 74 -15.75 2.69 8.78
N ARG A 75 -17.05 2.72 8.46
CA ARG A 75 -18.03 1.71 8.90
C ARG A 75 -18.64 1.00 7.70
N GLY A 76 -18.85 -0.30 7.86
CA GLY A 76 -19.39 -1.15 6.80
C GLY A 76 -18.36 -1.47 5.73
N HIS A 77 -18.84 -2.05 4.63
CA HIS A 77 -18.03 -2.40 3.46
C HIS A 77 -18.34 -1.46 2.30
N ILE A 78 -17.36 -0.67 1.89
CA ILE A 78 -17.46 0.32 0.82
C ILE A 78 -16.77 -0.23 -0.42
N HIS A 79 -17.58 -0.66 -1.38
CA HIS A 79 -17.14 -1.10 -2.70
C HIS A 79 -17.38 -0.01 -3.74
N LEU A 80 -16.30 0.50 -4.34
CA LEU A 80 -16.37 1.43 -5.47
C LEU A 80 -16.44 0.66 -6.79
N ALA A 81 -17.58 0.72 -7.47
CA ALA A 81 -17.73 0.15 -8.81
C ALA A 81 -17.82 1.28 -9.85
N ILE A 82 -16.87 1.33 -10.80
CA ILE A 82 -16.76 2.47 -11.73
C ILE A 82 -16.30 2.08 -13.13
N ALA A 83 -16.91 2.70 -14.15
CA ALA A 83 -16.45 2.59 -15.53
C ALA A 83 -15.19 3.43 -15.76
N PRO A 84 -14.13 2.88 -16.40
CA PRO A 84 -12.90 3.62 -16.66
C PRO A 84 -13.12 4.83 -17.56
N THR A 85 -12.47 5.95 -17.23
CA THR A 85 -12.47 7.14 -18.08
C THR A 85 -11.51 7.01 -19.25
N LYS A 86 -11.72 7.82 -20.30
CA LYS A 86 -10.82 7.89 -21.47
C LYS A 86 -9.36 8.19 -21.10
N MET A 87 -9.15 9.10 -20.15
CA MET A 87 -7.83 9.44 -19.59
C MET A 87 -7.59 8.64 -18.31
N MET A 88 -6.55 7.81 -18.30
CA MET A 88 -6.27 6.92 -17.17
C MET A 88 -5.80 7.68 -15.93
N ASP A 89 -5.12 8.81 -16.10
CA ASP A 89 -4.66 9.69 -15.01
C ASP A 89 -5.79 10.10 -14.05
N ARG A 90 -7.04 10.19 -14.54
CA ARG A 90 -8.21 10.47 -13.69
C ARG A 90 -8.59 9.29 -12.80
N ILE A 91 -8.48 8.06 -13.31
CA ILE A 91 -8.69 6.84 -12.54
C ILE A 91 -7.58 6.66 -11.51
N GLU A 92 -6.34 6.92 -11.91
CA GLU A 92 -5.16 6.88 -11.03
C GLU A 92 -5.31 7.88 -9.88
N TRP A 93 -5.64 9.14 -10.20
CA TRP A 93 -5.90 10.17 -9.19
C TRP A 93 -7.07 9.81 -8.28
N MET A 94 -8.17 9.29 -8.83
CA MET A 94 -9.32 8.87 -8.03
C MET A 94 -8.97 7.69 -7.11
N ALA A 95 -8.20 6.70 -7.58
CA ALA A 95 -7.77 5.57 -6.75
C ALA A 95 -6.89 6.03 -5.57
N GLU A 96 -5.99 6.98 -5.80
CA GLU A 96 -5.20 7.64 -4.75
C GLU A 96 -6.12 8.31 -3.72
N LYS A 97 -7.01 9.21 -4.16
CA LYS A 97 -7.88 9.97 -3.24
C LYS A 97 -8.92 9.11 -2.54
N ALA A 98 -9.49 8.13 -3.22
CA ALA A 98 -10.38 7.16 -2.60
C ALA A 98 -9.65 6.39 -1.49
N THR A 99 -8.38 6.00 -1.74
CA THR A 99 -7.57 5.32 -0.72
C THR A 99 -7.31 6.21 0.48
N GLU A 100 -7.01 7.50 0.29
CA GLU A 100 -6.87 8.50 1.35
C GLU A 100 -8.17 8.72 2.14
N ILE A 101 -9.34 8.63 1.51
CA ILE A 101 -10.66 8.73 2.17
C ILE A 101 -10.96 7.46 2.97
N GLY A 102 -10.79 6.29 2.36
CA GLY A 102 -10.95 4.98 2.99
C GLY A 102 -12.14 4.21 2.42
N PHE A 103 -11.84 3.03 1.90
CA PHE A 103 -12.79 2.10 1.28
C PHE A 103 -12.16 0.71 1.23
N ASP A 104 -12.96 -0.31 0.92
CA ASP A 104 -12.55 -1.72 1.03
C ASP A 104 -12.10 -2.30 -0.31
N GLU A 105 -12.77 -1.96 -1.40
CA GLU A 105 -12.42 -2.47 -2.72
C GLU A 105 -12.91 -1.61 -3.88
N ILE A 106 -12.21 -1.70 -5.01
CA ILE A 106 -12.56 -1.04 -6.27
C ILE A 106 -12.67 -2.08 -7.38
N SER A 107 -13.77 -2.06 -8.12
CA SER A 107 -13.95 -2.82 -9.35
C SER A 107 -14.18 -1.89 -10.53
N PHE A 108 -13.52 -2.21 -11.63
CA PHE A 108 -13.75 -1.52 -12.89
C PHE A 108 -14.84 -2.22 -13.69
N LEU A 109 -15.73 -1.44 -14.32
CA LEU A 109 -16.88 -1.96 -15.05
C LEU A 109 -16.74 -1.70 -16.55
N ASN A 110 -16.90 -2.76 -17.36
CA ASN A 110 -17.01 -2.70 -18.81
C ASN A 110 -18.47 -2.49 -19.22
N CYS A 111 -18.93 -1.24 -19.09
CA CYS A 111 -20.31 -0.87 -19.42
C CYS A 111 -20.51 -0.65 -20.93
N LYS A 112 -21.78 -0.62 -21.38
CA LYS A 112 -22.16 -0.35 -22.78
C LYS A 112 -21.48 0.87 -23.42
N PHE A 113 -21.22 1.92 -22.62
CA PHE A 113 -20.63 3.19 -23.06
C PHE A 113 -19.25 3.45 -22.43
N SER A 114 -18.58 2.42 -21.89
CA SER A 114 -17.22 2.60 -21.35
C SER A 114 -16.22 2.87 -22.49
N GLU A 115 -15.45 3.94 -22.37
CA GLU A 115 -14.46 4.36 -23.37
C GLU A 115 -13.27 3.38 -23.47
N ARG A 116 -12.82 2.84 -22.33
CA ARG A 116 -11.67 1.93 -22.26
C ARG A 116 -12.05 0.55 -21.74
N LYS A 117 -11.47 -0.47 -22.39
CA LYS A 117 -11.65 -1.89 -22.07
C LYS A 117 -10.37 -2.57 -21.57
N VAL A 118 -9.28 -1.83 -21.43
CA VAL A 118 -7.99 -2.33 -20.93
C VAL A 118 -7.48 -1.40 -19.85
N ILE A 119 -7.15 -1.97 -18.69
CA ILE A 119 -6.67 -1.27 -17.50
C ILE A 119 -5.41 -1.98 -17.02
N ARG A 120 -4.42 -1.19 -16.59
CA ARG A 120 -3.20 -1.71 -15.94
C ARG A 120 -3.43 -1.80 -14.44
N ILE A 121 -3.99 -2.91 -13.98
CA ILE A 121 -4.32 -3.13 -12.57
C ILE A 121 -3.06 -3.07 -11.69
N ASP A 122 -1.93 -3.59 -12.18
CA ASP A 122 -0.61 -3.50 -11.54
C ASP A 122 -0.20 -2.07 -11.20
N ARG A 123 -0.46 -1.13 -12.13
CA ARG A 123 -0.14 0.29 -11.92
C ARG A 123 -1.05 0.93 -10.88
N ILE A 124 -2.35 0.59 -10.91
CA ILE A 124 -3.32 1.11 -9.93
C ILE A 124 -3.00 0.56 -8.54
N ASP A 125 -2.64 -0.71 -8.44
CA ASP A 125 -2.24 -1.34 -7.17
C ASP A 125 -1.04 -0.62 -6.53
N LYS A 126 -0.01 -0.27 -7.32
CA LYS A 126 1.13 0.52 -6.84
C LYS A 126 0.74 1.93 -6.34
N ILE A 127 -0.24 2.56 -6.98
CA ILE A 127 -0.77 3.86 -6.54
C ILE A 127 -1.51 3.70 -5.22
N VAL A 128 -2.36 2.68 -5.11
CA VAL A 128 -3.08 2.35 -3.88
C VAL A 128 -2.09 2.08 -2.73
N VAL A 129 -1.06 1.24 -2.95
CA VAL A 129 -0.01 0.99 -1.94
C VAL A 129 0.69 2.29 -1.50
N SER A 130 1.00 3.17 -2.45
CA SER A 130 1.63 4.46 -2.16
C SER A 130 0.71 5.37 -1.33
N ALA A 131 -0.59 5.40 -1.66
CA ALA A 131 -1.60 6.17 -0.94
C ALA A 131 -1.89 5.60 0.47
N VAL A 132 -1.90 4.28 0.63
CA VAL A 132 -2.01 3.61 1.95
C VAL A 132 -0.84 4.04 2.85
N LYS A 133 0.39 4.03 2.31
CA LYS A 133 1.59 4.49 3.03
C LYS A 133 1.49 5.96 3.43
N GLN A 134 1.11 6.83 2.49
CA GLN A 134 1.05 8.27 2.72
C GLN A 134 -0.05 8.66 3.71
N SER A 135 -1.20 7.98 3.66
CA SER A 135 -2.35 8.25 4.53
C SER A 135 -2.32 7.49 5.87
N HIS A 136 -1.24 6.74 6.14
CA HIS A 136 -1.07 5.91 7.33
C HIS A 136 -2.26 4.97 7.60
N LYS A 137 -2.72 4.26 6.56
CA LYS A 137 -3.78 3.25 6.70
C LYS A 137 -3.17 1.86 6.85
N ALA A 138 -3.77 1.06 7.74
CA ALA A 138 -3.38 -0.34 7.92
C ALA A 138 -4.06 -1.29 6.93
N TRP A 139 -5.14 -0.84 6.30
CA TRP A 139 -5.93 -1.60 5.35
C TRP A 139 -5.65 -1.11 3.94
N LYS A 140 -5.25 -2.03 3.07
CA LYS A 140 -5.08 -1.78 1.64
C LYS A 140 -6.36 -2.20 0.91
N PRO A 141 -7.00 -1.28 0.17
CA PRO A 141 -8.13 -1.64 -0.67
C PRO A 141 -7.77 -2.73 -1.69
N VAL A 142 -8.72 -3.63 -1.94
CA VAL A 142 -8.60 -4.62 -3.02
C VAL A 142 -8.83 -3.91 -4.35
N VAL A 143 -7.91 -4.11 -5.31
CA VAL A 143 -8.07 -3.63 -6.68
C VAL A 143 -8.43 -4.83 -7.54
N ASN A 144 -9.71 -4.92 -7.91
CA ASN A 144 -10.24 -6.04 -8.70
C ASN A 144 -9.99 -5.84 -10.20
N GLU A 145 -9.97 -6.95 -10.94
CA GLU A 145 -9.93 -6.97 -12.40
C GLU A 145 -11.18 -6.32 -13.01
N LEU A 146 -11.09 -5.96 -14.29
CA LEU A 146 -12.22 -5.45 -15.07
C LEU A 146 -13.35 -6.49 -15.12
N GLN A 147 -14.54 -6.09 -14.69
CA GLN A 147 -15.76 -6.90 -14.67
C GLN A 147 -16.70 -6.51 -15.83
N ASN A 148 -17.57 -7.42 -16.25
CA ASN A 148 -18.62 -7.19 -17.27
C ASN A 148 -19.98 -6.90 -16.63
#